data_AF-A0A8S2W5X5-F1
#
_entry.id   AF-A0A8S2W5X5-F1
#
_cell.length_a   1.000
_cell.length_b   1.000
_cell.length_c   1.000
_cell.angle_alpha   90.00
_cell.angle_beta   90.00
_cell.angle_gamma   90.00
#
_symmetry.space_group_name_H-M   'P 1'
#
loop_
_entity.id
_entity.type
_entity.pdbx_description
1 polymer ?
#
loop_
_entity_poly.entity_id
_entity_poly.type
_entity_poly.pdbx_seq_one_letter_code
_entity_poly.pdbx_strand_id
1 'polypeptide(L)'
;VAIQTVLIGIFSRYAFPYKWSWIQSILFGSILSATDPVAVVALLHDNGCNHLLTQLIDSESFLNDGVAFIIFSIFSRLLTVQQQQQVNVEIVKTTIGM
;
A
#
# COMPACT_ATOMS: atom_id res chain seq x y z
N VAL A 1 7.35 -6.21 3.07
CA VAL A 1 6.55 -5.05 2.57
C VAL A 1 7.23 -4.09 1.59
N ALA A 2 8.19 -3.24 2.01
CA ALA A 2 8.50 -2.01 1.26
C ALA A 2 8.94 -2.24 -0.19
N ILE A 3 9.80 -3.24 -0.41
CA ILE A 3 10.22 -3.64 -1.76
C ILE A 3 9.02 -4.13 -2.58
N GLN A 4 8.15 -4.98 -2.01
CA GLN A 4 6.94 -5.47 -2.66
C GLN A 4 5.99 -4.31 -3.02
N THR A 5 5.78 -3.37 -2.10
CA THR A 5 4.99 -2.15 -2.37
C THR A 5 5.53 -1.37 -3.56
N VAL A 6 6.86 -1.17 -3.65
CA VAL A 6 7.49 -0.49 -4.78
C VAL A 6 7.33 -1.28 -6.06
N LEU A 7 7.54 -2.60 -6.04
CA LEU A 7 7.39 -3.46 -7.22
C LEU A 7 5.95 -3.47 -7.73
N ILE A 8 4.96 -3.61 -6.85
CA ILE A 8 3.53 -3.53 -7.20
C ILE A 8 3.19 -2.11 -7.70
N GLY A 9 3.76 -1.07 -7.12
CA GLY A 9 3.57 0.30 -7.58
C GLY A 9 4.14 0.54 -8.98
N ILE A 10 5.33 0.03 -9.28
CA ILE A 10 5.90 0.08 -10.63
C ILE A 10 5.04 -0.72 -11.60
N PHE A 11 4.69 -1.96 -11.23
CA PHE A 11 3.86 -2.82 -12.05
C PHE A 11 2.51 -2.16 -12.36
N SER A 12 1.78 -1.70 -11.35
CA SER A 12 0.45 -1.10 -11.51
C SER A 12 0.46 0.14 -12.42
N ARG A 13 1.50 0.97 -12.36
CA ARG A 13 1.66 2.14 -13.24
C ARG A 13 1.74 1.75 -14.72
N TYR A 14 2.43 0.66 -15.04
CA TYR A 14 2.66 0.24 -16.43
C TYR A 14 1.64 -0.79 -16.93
N ALA A 15 1.07 -1.60 -16.04
CA ALA A 15 0.11 -2.64 -16.38
C ALA A 15 -1.31 -2.10 -16.58
N PHE A 16 -1.71 -1.06 -15.83
CA PHE A 16 -3.07 -0.52 -15.89
C PHE A 16 -3.16 0.77 -16.73
N PRO A 17 -4.21 0.93 -17.56
CA PRO A 17 -4.37 2.09 -18.44
C PRO A 17 -4.90 3.35 -17.72
N TYR A 18 -4.95 3.36 -16.39
CA TYR A 18 -5.57 4.44 -15.60
C TYR A 18 -4.71 5.70 -15.45
N LYS A 19 -3.49 5.71 -15.99
CA LYS A 19 -2.54 6.84 -15.91
C LYS A 19 -2.31 7.32 -14.47
N TRP A 20 -2.31 6.41 -13.50
CA TRP A 20 -2.09 6.74 -12.10
C TRP A 20 -0.78 7.49 -11.87
N SER A 21 -0.78 8.45 -10.95
CA SER A 21 0.44 9.10 -10.49
C SER A 21 1.32 8.12 -9.71
N TRP A 22 2.59 8.46 -9.51
CA TRP A 22 3.48 7.65 -8.66
C TRP A 22 2.92 7.47 -7.25
N ILE A 23 2.32 8.52 -6.69
CA ILE A 23 1.71 8.47 -5.35
C ILE A 23 0.54 7.50 -5.33
N GLN A 24 -0.36 7.55 -6.32
CA GLN A 24 -1.47 6.61 -6.43
C GLN A 24 -1.01 5.16 -6.62
N SER A 25 0.03 4.95 -7.42
CA SER A 25 0.56 3.61 -7.71
C SER A 25 1.25 3.00 -6.48
N ILE A 26 2.04 3.77 -5.73
CA ILE A 26 2.65 3.32 -4.47
C ILE A 26 1.60 3.13 -3.37
N LEU A 27 0.58 4.00 -3.31
CA LEU A 27 -0.55 3.83 -2.40
C LEU A 27 -1.27 2.50 -2.67
N PHE A 28 -1.53 2.18 -3.94
CA PHE A 28 -2.09 0.89 -4.34
C PHE A 28 -1.17 -0.28 -3.95
N GLY A 29 0.13 -0.15 -4.20
CA GLY A 29 1.12 -1.14 -3.80
C GLY A 29 1.14 -1.39 -2.28
N SER A 30 0.94 -0.36 -1.46
CA SER A 30 0.93 -0.50 0.00
C SER A 30 -0.27 -1.31 0.50
N ILE A 31 -1.44 -1.13 -0.12
CA ILE A 31 -2.66 -1.88 0.21
C ILE A 31 -2.46 -3.38 -0.10
N LEU A 32 -1.82 -3.70 -1.22
CA LEU A 32 -1.59 -5.09 -1.65
C LEU A 32 -0.39 -5.76 -0.97
N SER A 33 0.39 -5.02 -0.18
CA SER A 33 1.62 -5.54 0.42
C SER A 33 1.42 -6.10 1.83
N ALA A 34 0.25 -5.89 2.43
CA ALA A 34 -0.20 -6.59 3.62
C ALA A 34 -0.41 -8.09 3.31
N THR A 35 -0.03 -8.96 4.23
CA THR A 35 -0.04 -10.42 4.03
C THR A 35 -0.76 -11.08 5.20
N ASP A 36 -1.80 -11.86 4.92
CA ASP A 36 -2.54 -12.60 5.95
C ASP A 36 -1.99 -14.03 6.07
N PRO A 37 -1.45 -14.44 7.24
CA PRO A 37 -0.87 -15.77 7.43
C PRO A 37 -1.92 -16.83 7.74
N VAL A 38 -3.19 -16.49 8.01
CA VAL A 38 -4.19 -17.40 8.60
C VAL A 38 -4.32 -18.72 7.84
N ALA A 39 -4.43 -18.67 6.51
CA ALA A 39 -4.54 -19.87 5.69
C ALA A 39 -3.25 -20.72 5.70
N VAL A 40 -2.08 -20.07 5.68
CA VAL A 40 -0.78 -20.75 5.70
C VAL A 40 -0.53 -21.39 7.06
N VAL A 41 -0.87 -20.68 8.14
CA VAL A 41 -0.78 -21.14 9.53
C VAL A 41 -1.68 -22.35 9.76
N ALA A 42 -2.92 -22.33 9.28
CA ALA A 42 -3.82 -23.48 9.37
C ALA A 42 -3.24 -24.72 8.66
N LEU A 43 -2.72 -24.56 7.45
CA LEU A 43 -2.09 -25.65 6.71
C LEU A 43 -0.84 -26.19 7.40
N LEU A 44 0.01 -25.33 7.96
CA LEU A 44 1.21 -25.75 8.67
C LEU A 44 0.87 -26.52 9.95
N HIS A 45 -0.18 -26.10 10.65
CA HIS A 45 -0.67 -26.81 11.82
C HIS A 45 -1.19 -28.21 11.45
N ASP A 46 -1.96 -28.33 10.37
CA ASP A 46 -2.50 -29.62 9.88
C ASP A 46 -1.39 -30.59 9.42
N ASN A 47 -0.25 -30.05 8.96
CA ASN A 47 0.92 -30.84 8.54
C ASN A 47 1.90 -31.14 9.69
N GLY A 48 1.54 -30.85 10.94
CA GLY A 48 2.38 -31.15 12.12
C GLY A 48 3.65 -30.30 12.21
N CYS A 49 3.64 -29.11 11.61
CA CYS A 49 4.79 -28.22 11.62
C CYS A 49 5.06 -27.67 13.03
N ASN A 50 6.30 -27.25 13.29
CA ASN A 50 6.69 -26.75 14.60
C ASN A 50 5.93 -25.46 14.96
N HIS A 51 5.42 -25.40 16.20
CA HIS A 51 4.75 -24.23 16.77
C HIS A 51 5.60 -22.95 16.64
N LEU A 52 6.93 -23.05 16.80
CA LEU A 52 7.83 -21.90 16.66
C LEU A 52 7.83 -21.33 15.24
N LEU A 53 7.76 -22.18 14.20
CA LEU A 53 7.72 -21.71 12.82
C LEU A 53 6.40 -21.01 12.52
N THR A 54 5.31 -21.58 13.02
CA THR A 54 3.96 -21.03 12.86
C THR A 54 3.83 -19.65 13.53
N GLN A 55 4.34 -19.51 14.75
CA GLN A 55 4.41 -18.22 15.45
C GLN A 55 5.31 -17.20 14.74
N LEU A 56 6.43 -17.64 14.16
CA LEU A 56 7.33 -16.76 13.44
C LEU A 56 6.63 -16.16 12.21
N ILE A 57 5.94 -16.99 11.42
CA ILE A 57 5.18 -16.56 10.24
C ILE A 57 4.07 -15.58 10.63
N ASP A 58 3.32 -15.88 11.70
CA ASP A 58 2.27 -14.99 12.22
C ASP A 58 2.85 -13.62 12.61
N SER A 59 3.99 -13.61 13.31
CA SER A 59 4.66 -12.37 13.69
C SER A 59 5.27 -11.59 12.53
N GLU A 60 5.77 -12.27 11.48
CA GLU A 60 6.27 -11.62 10.26
C GLU A 60 5.13 -10.91 9.53
N SER A 61 4.00 -11.57 9.41
CA SER A 61 2.82 -11.01 8.75
C SER A 61 2.22 -9.84 9.53
N PHE A 62 2.17 -9.92 10.86
CA PHE A 62 1.77 -8.79 11.70
C PHE A 62 2.67 -7.55 11.50
N LEU A 63 3.99 -7.75 11.43
CA LEU A 63 4.92 -6.66 11.14
C LEU A 63 4.75 -6.13 9.72
N ASN A 64 4.46 -7.00 8.74
CA ASN A 64 4.14 -6.58 7.38
C ASN A 64 2.91 -5.66 7.36
N ASP A 65 1.83 -6.01 8.04
CA ASP A 65 0.62 -5.19 8.10
C ASP A 65 0.89 -3.80 8.70
N GLY A 66 1.68 -3.74 9.77
CA GLY A 66 2.09 -2.47 10.38
C GLY A 66 2.87 -1.58 9.42
N VAL A 67 3.85 -2.13 8.70
CA VAL A 67 4.65 -1.36 7.73
C VAL A 67 3.81 -0.95 6.52
N ALA A 68 2.93 -1.82 6.03
CA ALA A 68 2.01 -1.51 4.93
C ALA A 68 1.08 -0.35 5.30
N PHE A 69 0.53 -0.36 6.50
CA PHE A 69 -0.32 0.71 7.02
C PHE A 69 0.41 2.06 7.16
N ILE A 70 1.67 2.05 7.62
CA ILE A 70 2.48 3.27 7.71
C ILE A 70 2.72 3.86 6.31
N ILE A 71 3.12 3.03 5.34
CA ILE A 71 3.31 3.50 3.95
C ILE A 71 2.00 4.04 3.38
N PHE A 72 0.89 3.31 3.55
CA PHE A 72 -0.43 3.76 3.13
C PHE A 72 -0.78 5.13 3.71
N SER A 73 -0.59 5.32 5.01
CA SER A 73 -0.91 6.57 5.71
C SER A 73 -0.11 7.76 5.19
N ILE A 74 1.19 7.56 4.94
CA ILE A 74 2.06 8.61 4.39
C ILE A 74 1.60 9.01 2.98
N PHE A 75 1.41 8.04 2.08
CA PHE A 75 1.06 8.32 0.69
C PHE A 75 -0.37 8.82 0.53
N SER A 76 -1.31 8.37 1.37
CA SER A 76 -2.69 8.87 1.41
C SER A 76 -2.73 10.35 1.80
N ARG A 77 -1.93 10.73 2.81
CA ARG A 77 -1.80 12.13 3.21
C ARG A 77 -1.16 12.99 2.12
N LEU A 78 -0.10 12.50 1.46
CA LEU A 78 0.53 13.19 0.34
C LEU A 78 -0.45 13.41 -0.83
N LEU A 79 -1.25 12.40 -1.17
CA LEU A 79 -2.26 12.51 -2.22
C LEU A 79 -3.32 13.57 -1.88
N THR A 80 -3.79 13.58 -0.63
CA THR A 80 -4.78 14.54 -0.13
C THR A 80 -4.26 15.98 -0.23
N VAL A 81 -3.02 16.22 0.20
CA VAL A 81 -2.38 17.55 0.13
C VAL A 81 -2.24 18.01 -1.32
N GLN A 82 -1.85 17.12 -2.24
CA GLN A 82 -1.75 17.47 -3.66
C GLN A 82 -3.11 17.85 -4.26
N GLN A 83 -4.17 17.12 -3.94
CA GLN A 83 -5.51 17.43 -4.43
C GLN A 83 -6.00 18.80 -3.92
N GLN A 84 -5.80 19.11 -2.63
CA GLN A 84 -6.16 20.41 -2.07
C GLN A 84 -5.40 21.56 -2.76
N GLN A 85 -4.12 21.37 -3.06
CA GLN A 85 -3.34 22.40 -3.74
C GLN A 85 -3.79 22.63 -5.19
N GLN A 86 -4.16 21.57 -5.92
CA GLN A 86 -4.73 21.72 -7.27
C GLN A 86 -6.05 22.49 -7.25
N VAL A 87 -6.94 22.16 -6.31
CA VAL A 87 -8.22 22.86 -6.12
C VAL A 87 -8.01 24.34 -5.80
N ASN A 88 -7.10 24.66 -4.87
CA ASN A 88 -6.81 26.05 -4.52
C ASN A 88 -6.28 26.86 -5.72
N VAL A 89 -5.41 26.26 -6.54
CA VAL A 89 -4.88 26.91 -7.75
C VAL A 89 -5.98 27.14 -8.78
N GLU A 90 -6.90 26.19 -8.95
CA GLU A 90 -8.02 26.29 -9.89
C GLU A 90 -9.04 27.38 -9.49
N ILE A 91 -9.35 27.48 -8.19
CA ILE A 91 -10.21 28.54 -7.64
C ILE A 91 -9.58 29.92 -7.90
N VAL A 92 -8.28 30.06 -7.66
CA VAL A 92 -7.58 31.33 -7.89
C VAL A 92 -7.64 31.72 -9.36
N LYS A 93 -7.36 30.80 -10.29
CA LYS A 93 -7.44 31.04 -11.76
C LYS A 93 -8.84 31.51 -12.18
N THR A 94 -9.87 30.83 -11.68
CA THR A 94 -11.27 31.18 -11.96
C THR A 94 -11.62 32.57 -11.40
N THR A 95 -11.12 32.92 -10.21
CA THR A 95 -11.40 34.22 -9.56
C THR A 95 -10.73 35.39 -10.29
N ILE A 96 -9.51 35.20 -10.80
CA ILE A 96 -8.79 36.22 -11.58
C ILE A 96 -9.19 36.26 -13.06
N GLY A 97 -10.16 35.44 -13.48
CA GLY A 97 -10.68 35.43 -14.85
C GLY A 97 -9.70 34.93 -15.91
N MET A 98 -8.71 34.12 -15.52
CA MET A 98 -7.76 33.46 -16.43
C MET A 98 -8.22 32.06 -16.83
#